data_AF-A0A9X2ARX5-F1
#
_entry.id   AF-A0A9X2ARX5-F1
#
_cell.length_a   1.000
_cell.length_b   1.000
_cell.length_c   1.000
_cell.angle_alpha   90.00
_cell.angle_beta   90.00
_cell.angle_gamma   90.00
#
_symmetry.space_group_name_H-M   'P 1'
#
loop_
_entity.id
_entity.type
_entity.pdbx_description
1 polymer ?
#
loop_
_entity_poly.entity_id
_entity_poly.type
_entity_poly.pdbx_seq_one_letter_code
_entity_poly.pdbx_strand_id
1 'polypeptide(L)'
;MLIKKSLRALLLGCSLLSATCWAEMAPLEVMNMAGLQRSLGQIVAKDYLMIGSGVKVDEATEQLTSSIALFEDHHAQLKQAAPNDAIRAALEEVERTWTAYRALAEATPDKAQAPAVLAKAEELVRQTQEVTNLFEQHNGDEASHSINRSGWNRVLTQRTAMFYMARAWGVQDPALDEQFERSVKEFGVIMTELQAAGAPTAEIAEALRKTDARWKFASKAFSSEQFVPTIVAVNAESMFRQLNEMTRLYAGLRDYSL
;
A
#
# COMPACT_ATOMS: atom_id res chain seq x y z
N MET A 1 69.28 -33.77 29.08
CA MET A 1 68.83 -32.46 28.56
C MET A 1 67.62 -32.70 27.67
N LEU A 2 66.45 -32.90 28.28
CA LEU A 2 65.15 -32.97 27.59
C LEU A 2 64.57 -31.55 27.50
N ILE A 3 63.66 -31.36 26.54
CA ILE A 3 62.68 -30.26 26.33
C ILE A 3 62.89 -29.60 24.96
N LYS A 4 62.29 -30.20 23.93
CA LYS A 4 61.79 -29.51 22.72
C LYS A 4 60.66 -30.33 22.09
N LYS A 5 59.51 -30.41 22.75
CA LYS A 5 58.22 -30.82 22.14
C LYS A 5 57.07 -30.29 22.99
N SER A 6 56.59 -29.06 22.73
CA SER A 6 55.19 -28.64 22.93
C SER A 6 55.03 -27.13 22.73
N LEU A 7 54.61 -26.72 21.54
CA LEU A 7 53.81 -25.51 21.37
C LEU A 7 52.80 -25.84 20.26
N ARG A 8 51.81 -26.66 20.61
CA ARG A 8 50.43 -26.22 20.89
C ARG A 8 49.86 -25.46 19.70
N ALA A 9 49.29 -26.26 18.80
CA ALA A 9 48.19 -25.87 17.95
C ALA A 9 47.11 -25.16 18.76
N LEU A 10 46.82 -23.91 18.40
CA LEU A 10 45.55 -23.25 18.71
C LEU A 10 45.35 -22.07 17.75
N LEU A 11 45.05 -22.37 16.48
CA LEU A 11 44.66 -21.37 15.47
C LEU A 11 43.51 -21.87 14.59
N LEU A 12 42.59 -22.64 15.17
CA LEU A 12 41.31 -22.97 14.55
C LEU A 12 40.23 -22.99 15.63
N GLY A 13 39.32 -22.02 15.58
CA GLY A 13 38.16 -22.01 16.47
C GLY A 13 37.57 -20.64 16.79
N CYS A 14 37.52 -19.70 15.83
CA CYS A 14 36.59 -18.57 15.90
C CYS A 14 35.71 -18.59 14.66
N SER A 15 34.95 -19.68 14.51
CA SER A 15 33.81 -19.76 13.62
C SER A 15 32.68 -18.92 14.22
N LEU A 16 32.27 -17.89 13.49
CA LEU A 16 30.87 -17.63 13.15
C LEU A 16 29.87 -17.68 14.31
N LEU A 17 29.91 -16.66 15.16
CA LEU A 17 28.70 -16.14 15.80
C LEU A 17 28.52 -14.70 15.33
N SER A 18 28.30 -14.54 14.03
CA SER A 18 27.55 -13.38 13.56
C SER A 18 26.14 -13.58 14.08
N ALA A 19 25.85 -13.10 15.29
CA ALA A 19 24.47 -12.80 15.64
C ALA A 19 24.00 -11.84 14.56
N THR A 20 23.16 -12.32 13.64
CA THR A 20 22.35 -11.43 12.83
C THR A 20 21.48 -10.68 13.84
N CYS A 21 21.96 -9.52 14.27
CA CYS A 21 21.11 -8.53 14.88
C CYS A 21 20.16 -8.12 13.76
N TRP A 22 19.01 -8.78 13.70
CA TRP A 22 17.91 -8.31 12.88
C TRP A 22 17.60 -6.93 13.45
N ALA A 23 17.90 -5.88 12.68
CA ALA A 23 17.53 -4.55 13.06
C ALA A 23 16.01 -4.55 13.22
N GLU A 24 15.53 -4.32 14.45
CA GLU A 24 14.11 -4.15 14.70
C GLU A 24 13.62 -2.97 13.86
N MET A 25 12.57 -3.19 13.06
CA MET A 25 12.03 -2.14 12.19
C MET A 25 11.57 -0.96 13.05
N ALA A 26 11.87 0.26 12.60
CA ALA A 26 11.43 1.45 13.32
C ALA A 26 9.89 1.53 13.34
N PRO A 27 9.25 1.99 14.44
CA PRO A 27 7.78 2.04 14.53
C PRO A 27 7.09 2.79 13.38
N LEU A 28 7.71 3.88 12.89
CA LEU A 28 7.17 4.65 11.76
C LEU A 28 7.33 3.94 10.41
N GLU A 29 8.35 3.08 10.28
CA GLU A 29 8.53 2.21 9.11
C GLU A 29 7.44 1.13 9.07
N VAL A 30 7.17 0.51 10.22
CA VAL A 30 6.05 -0.44 10.40
C VAL A 30 4.71 0.22 10.07
N MET A 31 4.48 1.45 10.54
CA MET A 31 3.28 2.23 10.19
C MET A 31 3.14 2.48 8.69
N ASN A 32 4.22 2.91 8.02
CA ASN A 32 4.20 3.13 6.58
C ASN A 32 3.90 1.82 5.82
N MET A 33 4.50 0.71 6.25
CA MET A 33 4.32 -0.63 5.67
C MET A 33 2.88 -1.14 5.85
N ALA A 34 2.35 -1.10 7.07
CA ALA A 34 0.96 -1.45 7.38
C ALA A 34 -0.01 -0.62 6.54
N GLY A 35 0.23 0.68 6.47
CA GLY A 35 -0.58 1.60 5.71
C GLY A 35 -0.56 1.36 4.20
N LEU A 36 0.54 0.84 3.65
CA LEU A 36 0.71 0.57 2.22
C LEU A 36 -0.08 -0.65 1.74
N GLN A 37 -0.32 -1.64 2.62
CA GLN A 37 -1.12 -2.84 2.33
C GLN A 37 -2.51 -2.49 1.77
N ARG A 38 -3.15 -1.44 2.31
CA ARG A 38 -4.42 -0.89 1.83
C ARG A 38 -4.37 -0.54 0.33
N SER A 39 -3.30 0.12 -0.09
CA SER A 39 -3.12 0.53 -1.49
C SER A 39 -2.79 -0.64 -2.39
N LEU A 40 -1.93 -1.57 -1.95
CA LEU A 40 -1.57 -2.76 -2.72
C LEU A 40 -2.80 -3.62 -3.04
N GLY A 41 -3.70 -3.81 -2.08
CA GLY A 41 -4.96 -4.50 -2.32
C GLY A 41 -5.82 -3.86 -3.42
N GLN A 42 -5.84 -2.54 -3.50
CA GLN A 42 -6.59 -1.79 -4.52
C GLN A 42 -5.88 -1.79 -5.88
N ILE A 43 -4.55 -1.75 -5.89
CA ILE A 43 -3.74 -1.89 -7.12
C ILE A 43 -4.00 -3.25 -7.76
N VAL A 44 -4.04 -4.33 -6.97
CA VAL A 44 -4.34 -5.70 -7.45
C VAL A 44 -5.70 -5.76 -8.17
N ALA A 45 -6.76 -5.19 -7.60
CA ALA A 45 -8.07 -5.16 -8.26
C ALA A 45 -8.07 -4.26 -9.49
N LYS A 46 -7.43 -3.09 -9.43
CA LYS A 46 -7.29 -2.17 -10.57
C LYS A 46 -6.58 -2.88 -11.74
N ASP A 47 -5.51 -3.60 -11.48
CA ASP A 47 -4.75 -4.32 -12.50
C ASP A 47 -5.55 -5.49 -13.09
N TYR A 48 -6.28 -6.25 -12.26
CA TYR A 48 -7.24 -7.26 -12.72
C TYR A 48 -8.24 -6.68 -13.73
N LEU A 49 -8.83 -5.53 -13.41
CA LEU A 49 -9.79 -4.83 -14.28
C LEU A 49 -9.12 -4.29 -15.56
N MET A 50 -7.89 -3.77 -15.44
CA MET A 50 -7.10 -3.29 -16.58
C MET A 50 -6.80 -4.43 -17.57
N ILE A 51 -6.36 -5.58 -17.07
CA ILE A 51 -6.12 -6.78 -17.89
C ILE A 51 -7.42 -7.23 -18.57
N GLY A 52 -8.51 -7.39 -17.81
CA GLY A 52 -9.79 -7.86 -18.35
C GLY A 52 -10.44 -6.91 -19.36
N SER A 53 -10.15 -5.61 -19.25
CA SER A 53 -10.64 -4.56 -20.15
C SER A 53 -9.71 -4.26 -21.32
N GLY A 54 -8.52 -4.88 -21.39
CA GLY A 54 -7.53 -4.63 -22.44
C GLY A 54 -6.77 -3.31 -22.30
N VAL A 55 -6.76 -2.70 -21.11
CA VAL A 55 -6.09 -1.44 -20.83
C VAL A 55 -4.70 -1.70 -20.28
N LYS A 56 -3.64 -1.34 -21.02
CA LYS A 56 -2.23 -1.45 -20.56
C LYS A 56 -1.90 -2.83 -19.98
N VAL A 57 -2.26 -3.88 -20.71
CA VAL A 57 -2.25 -5.27 -20.23
C VAL A 57 -0.88 -5.71 -19.72
N ASP A 58 0.19 -5.41 -20.46
CA ASP A 58 1.55 -5.80 -20.09
C ASP A 58 1.96 -5.15 -18.76
N GLU A 59 1.77 -3.83 -18.65
CA GLU A 59 2.11 -3.11 -17.43
C GLU A 59 1.24 -3.51 -16.24
N ALA A 60 -0.05 -3.77 -16.46
CA ALA A 60 -0.95 -4.26 -15.42
C ALA A 60 -0.57 -5.66 -14.94
N THR A 61 -0.10 -6.54 -15.83
CA THR A 61 0.34 -7.89 -15.47
C THR A 61 1.60 -7.87 -14.61
N GLU A 62 2.57 -7.03 -14.97
CA GLU A 62 3.78 -6.81 -14.19
C GLU A 62 3.46 -6.17 -12.83
N GLN A 63 2.58 -5.17 -12.81
CA GLN A 63 2.18 -4.48 -11.59
C GLN A 63 1.37 -5.38 -10.64
N LEU A 64 0.49 -6.24 -11.18
CA LEU A 64 -0.25 -7.22 -10.40
C LEU A 64 0.71 -8.19 -9.67
N THR A 65 1.66 -8.75 -10.42
CA THR A 65 2.63 -9.72 -9.90
C THR A 65 3.50 -9.09 -8.80
N SER A 66 4.04 -7.89 -9.06
CA SER A 66 4.89 -7.19 -8.09
C SER A 66 4.11 -6.73 -6.85
N SER A 67 2.85 -6.30 -7.02
CA SER A 67 2.00 -5.86 -5.90
C SER A 67 1.59 -7.01 -4.99
N ILE A 68 1.32 -8.20 -5.55
CA ILE A 68 1.06 -9.43 -4.77
C ILE A 68 2.31 -9.79 -3.95
N ALA A 69 3.48 -9.85 -4.59
CA ALA A 69 4.73 -10.20 -3.91
C ALA A 69 5.07 -9.20 -2.80
N LEU A 70 4.92 -7.90 -3.06
CA LEU A 70 5.17 -6.85 -2.07
C LEU A 70 4.14 -6.89 -0.92
N PHE A 71 2.88 -7.22 -1.21
CA PHE A 71 1.88 -7.40 -0.17
C PHE A 71 2.28 -8.52 0.78
N GLU A 72 2.64 -9.68 0.25
CA GLU A 72 2.99 -10.88 1.03
C GLU A 72 4.26 -10.68 1.85
N ASP A 73 5.30 -10.09 1.26
CA ASP A 73 6.55 -9.78 1.95
C ASP A 73 6.30 -8.84 3.14
N HIS A 74 5.64 -7.72 2.90
CA HIS A 74 5.27 -6.78 3.96
C HIS A 74 4.37 -7.43 5.02
N HIS A 75 3.41 -8.27 4.62
CA HIS A 75 2.53 -8.95 5.57
C HIS A 75 3.31 -9.88 6.50
N ALA A 76 4.29 -10.63 5.96
CA ALA A 76 5.17 -11.48 6.75
C ALA A 76 6.04 -10.67 7.74
N GLN A 77 6.53 -9.50 7.32
CA GLN A 77 7.28 -8.59 8.19
C GLN A 77 6.39 -7.99 9.30
N LEU A 78 5.15 -7.59 8.98
CA LEU A 78 4.19 -7.06 9.95
C LEU A 78 3.81 -8.10 11.01
N LYS A 79 3.66 -9.37 10.63
CA LYS A 79 3.42 -10.47 11.59
C LYS A 79 4.57 -10.64 12.57
N GLN A 80 5.82 -10.47 12.13
CA GLN A 80 7.00 -10.53 13.00
C GLN A 80 7.10 -9.30 13.91
N ALA A 81 6.68 -8.14 13.43
CA ALA A 81 6.73 -6.88 14.17
C ALA A 81 5.50 -6.61 15.05
N ALA A 82 4.52 -7.53 15.11
CA ALA A 82 3.28 -7.32 15.84
C ALA A 82 3.51 -7.25 17.37
N PRO A 83 3.28 -6.10 18.03
CA PRO A 83 3.71 -5.89 19.41
C PRO A 83 2.72 -6.42 20.45
N ASN A 84 1.49 -6.77 20.06
CA ASN A 84 0.45 -7.29 20.95
C ASN A 84 -0.52 -8.25 20.24
N ASP A 85 -1.35 -8.95 21.04
CA ASP A 85 -2.27 -9.97 20.52
C ASP A 85 -3.39 -9.40 19.65
N ALA A 86 -3.83 -8.16 19.90
CA ALA A 86 -4.87 -7.53 19.09
C ALA A 86 -4.38 -7.30 17.64
N ILE A 87 -3.15 -6.81 17.48
CA ILE A 87 -2.53 -6.62 16.16
C ILE A 87 -2.27 -7.97 15.48
N ARG A 88 -1.80 -8.99 16.22
CA ARG A 88 -1.62 -10.35 15.67
C ARG A 88 -2.94 -10.91 15.13
N ALA A 89 -4.01 -10.86 15.91
CA ALA A 89 -5.32 -11.35 15.49
C ALA A 89 -5.87 -10.58 14.28
N ALA A 90 -5.69 -9.25 14.23
CA ALA A 90 -6.11 -8.46 13.07
C ALA A 90 -5.32 -8.82 11.79
N LEU A 91 -4.02 -9.10 11.91
CA LEU A 91 -3.20 -9.57 10.78
C LEU A 91 -3.63 -10.97 10.29
N GLU A 92 -3.98 -11.89 11.19
CA GLU A 92 -4.51 -13.22 10.81
C GLU A 92 -5.82 -13.11 10.01
N GLU A 93 -6.71 -12.19 10.38
CA GLU A 93 -7.92 -11.92 9.61
C GLU A 93 -7.65 -11.34 8.22
N VAL A 94 -6.61 -10.48 8.09
CA VAL A 94 -6.12 -10.00 6.80
C VAL A 94 -5.60 -11.16 5.95
N GLU A 95 -4.79 -12.06 6.53
CA GLU A 95 -4.21 -13.22 5.82
C GLU A 95 -5.29 -14.16 5.26
N ARG A 96 -6.36 -14.40 6.05
CA ARG A 96 -7.50 -15.22 5.65
C ARG A 96 -8.25 -14.61 4.46
N THR A 97 -8.52 -13.31 4.50
CA THR A 97 -9.16 -12.61 3.38
C THR A 97 -8.26 -12.54 2.15
N TRP A 98 -6.97 -12.25 2.37
CA TRP A 98 -5.96 -12.17 1.30
C TRP A 98 -5.87 -13.48 0.52
N THR A 99 -5.85 -14.62 1.19
CA THR A 99 -5.78 -15.95 0.54
C THR A 99 -6.91 -16.14 -0.48
N ALA A 100 -8.15 -15.83 -0.10
CA ALA A 100 -9.29 -15.92 -1.01
C ALA A 100 -9.25 -14.86 -2.12
N TYR A 101 -8.82 -13.63 -1.78
CA TYR A 101 -8.74 -12.53 -2.74
C TYR A 101 -7.67 -12.73 -3.81
N ARG A 102 -6.46 -13.16 -3.42
CA ARG A 102 -5.34 -13.47 -4.30
C ARG A 102 -5.73 -14.49 -5.35
N ALA A 103 -6.41 -15.57 -4.95
CA ALA A 103 -6.86 -16.60 -5.88
C ALA A 103 -7.85 -16.07 -6.94
N LEU A 104 -8.72 -15.12 -6.56
CA LEU A 104 -9.62 -14.45 -7.52
C LEU A 104 -8.85 -13.52 -8.46
N ALA A 105 -7.88 -12.76 -7.94
CA ALA A 105 -7.12 -11.77 -8.69
C ALA A 105 -6.10 -12.40 -9.67
N GLU A 106 -5.56 -13.58 -9.35
CA GLU A 106 -4.63 -14.33 -10.23
C GLU A 106 -5.35 -15.14 -11.31
N ALA A 107 -6.66 -15.40 -11.15
CA ALA A 107 -7.44 -16.05 -12.18
C ALA A 107 -7.52 -15.17 -13.45
N THR A 108 -7.73 -15.80 -14.61
CA THR A 108 -7.97 -15.05 -15.85
C THR A 108 -9.13 -14.06 -15.65
N PRO A 109 -8.95 -12.76 -15.92
CA PRO A 109 -9.99 -11.79 -15.64
C PRO A 109 -11.29 -12.06 -16.38
N ASP A 110 -12.38 -12.08 -15.60
CA ASP A 110 -13.74 -12.28 -16.06
C ASP A 110 -14.63 -11.17 -15.47
N LYS A 111 -15.34 -10.47 -16.36
CA LYS A 111 -16.25 -9.38 -15.97
C LYS A 111 -17.34 -9.84 -15.03
N ALA A 112 -17.78 -11.09 -15.13
CA ALA A 112 -18.79 -11.66 -14.23
C ALA A 112 -18.25 -11.88 -12.80
N GLN A 113 -16.93 -12.06 -12.64
CA GLN A 113 -16.25 -12.22 -11.34
C GLN A 113 -15.77 -10.89 -10.76
N ALA A 114 -15.68 -9.83 -11.57
CA ALA A 114 -15.21 -8.52 -11.14
C ALA A 114 -15.93 -7.97 -9.88
N PRO A 115 -17.26 -8.13 -9.67
CA PRO A 115 -17.90 -7.70 -8.42
C PRO A 115 -17.34 -8.41 -7.18
N ALA A 116 -16.98 -9.69 -7.28
CA ALA A 116 -16.37 -10.43 -6.17
C ALA A 116 -14.93 -9.94 -5.87
N VAL A 117 -14.17 -9.59 -6.92
CA VAL A 117 -12.85 -8.96 -6.79
C VAL A 117 -12.96 -7.61 -6.10
N LEU A 118 -13.90 -6.75 -6.52
CA LEU A 118 -14.15 -5.44 -5.89
C LEU A 118 -14.54 -5.60 -4.42
N ALA A 119 -15.47 -6.50 -4.11
CA ALA A 119 -15.90 -6.75 -2.73
C ALA A 119 -14.75 -7.19 -1.83
N LYS A 120 -13.86 -8.06 -2.33
CA LYS A 120 -12.68 -8.51 -1.58
C LYS A 120 -11.62 -7.42 -1.42
N ALA A 121 -11.40 -6.58 -2.43
CA ALA A 121 -10.51 -5.43 -2.33
C ALA A 121 -10.97 -4.45 -1.24
N GLU A 122 -12.28 -4.19 -1.16
CA GLU A 122 -12.87 -3.31 -0.15
C GLU A 122 -12.86 -3.93 1.26
N GLU A 123 -13.16 -5.23 1.38
CA GLU A 123 -13.02 -5.96 2.64
C GLU A 123 -11.58 -5.88 3.17
N LEU A 124 -10.59 -6.10 2.29
CA LEU A 124 -9.17 -6.04 2.63
C LEU A 124 -8.73 -4.63 3.05
N VAL A 125 -9.19 -3.57 2.37
CA VAL A 125 -8.90 -2.18 2.77
C VAL A 125 -9.42 -1.91 4.19
N ARG A 126 -10.63 -2.36 4.52
CA ARG A 126 -11.18 -2.20 5.86
C ARG A 126 -10.33 -2.92 6.92
N GLN A 127 -9.93 -4.17 6.66
CA GLN A 127 -9.13 -4.94 7.61
C GLN A 127 -7.70 -4.39 7.77
N THR A 128 -7.06 -3.99 6.67
CA THR A 128 -5.72 -3.39 6.71
C THR A 128 -5.73 -1.97 7.31
N GLN A 129 -6.83 -1.23 7.18
CA GLN A 129 -7.06 -0.01 7.95
C GLN A 129 -7.12 -0.28 9.45
N GLU A 130 -7.82 -1.33 9.87
CA GLU A 130 -7.89 -1.70 11.28
C GLU A 130 -6.51 -2.04 11.84
N VAL A 131 -5.72 -2.85 11.11
CA VAL A 131 -4.32 -3.12 11.47
C VAL A 131 -3.53 -1.81 11.62
N THR A 132 -3.66 -0.88 10.67
CA THR A 132 -2.97 0.42 10.71
C THR A 132 -3.39 1.25 11.93
N ASN A 133 -4.68 1.26 12.27
CA ASN A 133 -5.21 1.98 13.43
C ASN A 133 -4.68 1.39 14.75
N LEU A 134 -4.58 0.07 14.85
CA LEU A 134 -4.05 -0.59 16.04
C LEU A 134 -2.56 -0.30 16.24
N PHE A 135 -1.77 -0.26 15.16
CA PHE A 135 -0.37 0.19 15.23
C PHE A 135 -0.27 1.67 15.62
N GLU A 136 -1.11 2.55 15.05
CA GLU A 136 -1.16 3.97 15.43
C GLU A 136 -1.46 4.13 16.92
N GLN A 137 -2.48 3.43 17.42
CA GLN A 137 -2.85 3.46 18.83
C GLN A 137 -1.74 2.93 19.74
N HIS A 138 -1.04 1.88 19.31
CA HIS A 138 0.08 1.33 20.06
C HIS A 138 1.25 2.31 20.17
N ASN A 139 1.59 2.98 19.06
CA ASN A 139 2.68 3.96 19.02
C ASN A 139 2.32 5.24 19.81
N GLY A 140 1.08 5.73 19.68
CA GLY A 140 0.54 6.84 20.46
C GLY A 140 1.12 8.21 20.12
N ASP A 141 1.80 8.36 18.98
CA ASP A 141 2.48 9.60 18.57
C ASP A 141 1.83 10.27 17.33
N GLU A 142 2.04 11.59 17.20
CA GLU A 142 1.47 12.40 16.10
C GLU A 142 2.03 12.05 14.71
N ALA A 143 3.26 11.52 14.62
CA ALA A 143 3.85 11.13 13.35
C ALA A 143 3.16 9.87 12.80
N SER A 144 2.86 8.89 13.65
CA SER A 144 2.05 7.71 13.33
C SER A 144 0.67 8.12 12.82
N HIS A 145 0.00 9.07 13.47
CA HIS A 145 -1.27 9.62 12.99
C HIS A 145 -1.14 10.26 11.61
N SER A 146 -0.11 11.09 11.42
CA SER A 146 0.16 11.77 10.15
C SER A 146 0.40 10.78 9.01
N ILE A 147 1.18 9.71 9.25
CA ILE A 147 1.43 8.62 8.30
C ILE A 147 0.15 7.87 7.94
N ASN A 148 -0.70 7.56 8.93
CA ASN A 148 -1.98 6.89 8.66
C ASN A 148 -2.85 7.77 7.76
N ARG A 149 -3.00 9.06 8.12
CA ARG A 149 -3.87 9.99 7.39
C ARG A 149 -3.33 10.32 6.00
N SER A 150 -2.05 10.60 5.85
CA SER A 150 -1.42 10.83 4.53
C SER A 150 -1.48 9.59 3.64
N GLY A 151 -1.29 8.41 4.25
CA GLY A 151 -1.36 7.12 3.57
C GLY A 151 -2.74 6.81 2.99
N TRP A 152 -3.83 7.34 3.57
CA TRP A 152 -5.18 7.13 3.05
C TRP A 152 -5.38 7.70 1.65
N ASN A 153 -4.72 8.82 1.31
CA ASN A 153 -4.76 9.36 -0.05
C ASN A 153 -4.09 8.44 -1.08
N ARG A 154 -3.07 7.63 -0.70
CA ARG A 154 -2.52 6.59 -1.58
C ARG A 154 -3.61 5.60 -1.97
N VAL A 155 -4.37 5.15 -0.98
CA VAL A 155 -5.51 4.23 -1.16
C VAL A 155 -6.55 4.85 -2.08
N LEU A 156 -6.95 6.09 -1.83
CA LEU A 156 -8.02 6.75 -2.58
C LEU A 156 -7.66 6.98 -4.05
N THR A 157 -6.38 7.20 -4.40
CA THR A 157 -5.98 7.26 -5.83
C THR A 157 -6.20 5.93 -6.55
N GLN A 158 -5.82 4.82 -5.92
CA GLN A 158 -5.92 3.49 -6.50
C GLN A 158 -7.36 2.97 -6.48
N ARG A 159 -8.09 3.22 -5.39
CA ARG A 159 -9.52 2.91 -5.25
C ARG A 159 -10.38 3.66 -6.26
N THR A 160 -10.10 4.94 -6.50
CA THR A 160 -10.76 5.71 -7.56
C THR A 160 -10.46 5.13 -8.94
N ALA A 161 -9.21 4.77 -9.22
CA ALA A 161 -8.84 4.15 -10.49
C ALA A 161 -9.49 2.77 -10.68
N MET A 162 -9.50 1.93 -9.64
CA MET A 162 -10.18 0.63 -9.63
C MET A 162 -11.65 0.78 -10.01
N PHE A 163 -12.41 1.62 -9.29
CA PHE A 163 -13.81 1.82 -9.61
C PHE A 163 -14.02 2.46 -11.00
N TYR A 164 -13.15 3.38 -11.42
CA TYR A 164 -13.19 3.91 -12.79
C TYR A 164 -13.02 2.81 -13.85
N MET A 165 -12.06 1.89 -13.67
CA MET A 165 -11.85 0.77 -14.58
C MET A 165 -13.06 -0.16 -14.60
N ALA A 166 -13.66 -0.45 -13.44
CA ALA A 166 -14.87 -1.26 -13.37
C ALA A 166 -16.05 -0.60 -14.13
N ARG A 167 -16.23 0.71 -14.00
CA ARG A 167 -17.23 1.48 -14.74
C ARG A 167 -16.97 1.43 -16.24
N ALA A 168 -15.74 1.70 -16.66
CA ALA A 168 -15.32 1.67 -18.06
C ALA A 168 -15.45 0.28 -18.69
N TRP A 169 -15.21 -0.79 -17.93
CA TRP A 169 -15.37 -2.17 -18.37
C TRP A 169 -16.83 -2.63 -18.39
N GLY A 170 -17.75 -1.89 -17.75
CA GLY A 170 -19.17 -2.21 -17.67
C GLY A 170 -19.50 -3.32 -16.67
N VAL A 171 -18.75 -3.39 -15.57
CA VAL A 171 -19.01 -4.30 -14.44
C VAL A 171 -20.39 -3.99 -13.84
N GLN A 172 -21.16 -5.05 -13.58
CA GLN A 172 -22.50 -4.93 -12.99
C GLN A 172 -22.41 -5.02 -11.47
N ASP A 173 -22.34 -3.87 -10.80
CA ASP A 173 -22.37 -3.75 -9.34
C ASP A 173 -23.19 -2.51 -8.96
N PRO A 174 -24.33 -2.67 -8.26
CA PRO A 174 -25.19 -1.55 -7.87
C PRO A 174 -24.50 -0.47 -7.00
N ALA A 175 -23.44 -0.82 -6.28
CA ALA A 175 -22.72 0.11 -5.40
C ALA A 175 -21.61 0.89 -6.13
N LEU A 176 -21.29 0.52 -7.38
CA LEU A 176 -20.09 0.98 -8.08
C LEU A 176 -20.00 2.51 -8.22
N ASP A 177 -21.06 3.15 -8.70
CA ASP A 177 -21.06 4.60 -8.91
C ASP A 177 -21.01 5.37 -7.57
N GLU A 178 -21.74 4.90 -6.55
CA GLU A 178 -21.70 5.52 -5.22
C GLU A 178 -20.30 5.42 -4.60
N GLN A 179 -19.66 4.26 -4.68
CA GLN A 179 -18.33 4.04 -4.12
C GLN A 179 -17.25 4.82 -4.88
N PHE A 180 -17.39 4.93 -6.20
CA PHE A 180 -16.55 5.80 -7.02
C PHE A 180 -16.61 7.26 -6.55
N GLU A 181 -17.81 7.84 -6.51
CA GLU A 181 -18.01 9.24 -6.11
C GLU A 181 -17.55 9.49 -4.67
N ARG A 182 -17.80 8.53 -3.78
CA ARG A 182 -17.31 8.57 -2.40
C ARG A 182 -15.78 8.64 -2.35
N SER A 183 -15.10 7.77 -3.10
CA SER A 183 -13.62 7.76 -3.17
C SER A 183 -13.07 9.09 -3.68
N VAL A 184 -13.71 9.66 -4.73
CA VAL A 184 -13.29 10.95 -5.29
C VAL A 184 -13.47 12.09 -4.28
N LYS A 185 -14.62 12.15 -3.62
CA LYS A 185 -14.93 13.18 -2.63
C LYS A 185 -14.03 13.08 -1.40
N GLU A 186 -13.82 11.86 -0.90
CA GLU A 186 -13.03 11.62 0.31
C GLU A 186 -11.59 12.10 0.15
N PHE A 187 -10.98 11.94 -1.03
CA PHE A 187 -9.62 12.44 -1.29
C PHE A 187 -9.48 13.94 -1.00
N GLY A 188 -10.45 14.75 -1.46
CA GLY A 188 -10.45 16.19 -1.22
C GLY A 188 -10.61 16.56 0.25
N VAL A 189 -11.37 15.76 1.01
CA VAL A 189 -11.52 15.94 2.47
C VAL A 189 -10.19 15.71 3.17
N ILE A 190 -9.51 14.59 2.89
CA ILE A 190 -8.19 14.30 3.50
C ILE A 190 -7.17 15.37 3.16
N MET A 191 -7.12 15.83 1.90
CA MET A 191 -6.17 16.88 1.50
C MET A 191 -6.41 18.18 2.27
N THR A 192 -7.68 18.56 2.47
CA THR A 192 -8.04 19.76 3.24
C THR A 192 -7.61 19.63 4.70
N GLU A 193 -7.84 18.46 5.31
CA GLU A 193 -7.43 18.20 6.69
C GLU A 193 -5.90 18.24 6.86
N LEU A 194 -5.14 17.57 5.98
CA LEU A 194 -3.68 17.56 6.03
C LEU A 194 -3.09 18.96 5.85
N GLN A 195 -3.70 19.79 5.00
CA GLN A 195 -3.29 21.18 4.83
C GLN A 195 -3.61 22.02 6.07
N ALA A 196 -4.76 21.81 6.70
CA ALA A 196 -5.18 22.53 7.91
C ALA A 196 -4.35 22.15 9.15
N ALA A 197 -3.91 20.89 9.23
CA ALA A 197 -3.04 20.40 10.31
C ALA A 197 -1.64 21.06 10.29
N GLY A 198 -1.24 21.61 9.15
CA GLY A 198 0.08 22.20 8.95
C GLY A 198 1.15 21.15 8.65
N ALA A 199 1.95 21.40 7.61
CA ALA A 199 3.03 20.49 7.25
C ALA A 199 4.21 20.62 8.22
N PRO A 200 4.81 19.51 8.68
CA PRO A 200 5.96 19.57 9.60
C PRO A 200 7.25 20.04 8.92
N THR A 201 7.32 20.03 7.59
CA THR A 201 8.45 20.52 6.79
C THR A 201 7.99 21.26 5.54
N ALA A 202 8.86 22.12 4.99
CA ALA A 202 8.61 22.81 3.72
C ALA A 202 8.49 21.83 2.54
N GLU A 203 9.21 20.70 2.59
CA GLU A 203 9.15 19.65 1.58
C GLU A 203 7.77 18.97 1.55
N ILE A 204 7.22 18.64 2.72
CA ILE A 204 5.87 18.08 2.83
C ILE A 204 4.82 19.10 2.43
N ALA A 205 5.00 20.38 2.79
CA ALA A 205 4.10 21.45 2.36
C ALA A 205 4.01 21.54 0.82
N GLU A 206 5.16 21.47 0.15
CA GLU A 206 5.22 21.49 -1.31
C GLU A 206 4.64 20.21 -1.93
N ALA A 207 4.90 19.05 -1.34
CA ALA A 207 4.31 17.78 -1.77
C ALA A 207 2.77 17.82 -1.70
N LEU A 208 2.20 18.31 -0.59
CA LEU A 208 0.75 18.49 -0.42
C LEU A 208 0.17 19.42 -1.50
N ARG A 209 0.81 20.57 -1.75
CA ARG A 209 0.37 21.54 -2.77
C ARG A 209 0.40 20.93 -4.17
N LYS A 210 1.47 20.22 -4.53
CA LYS A 210 1.58 19.53 -5.84
C LYS A 210 0.52 18.44 -5.99
N THR A 211 0.27 17.67 -4.93
CA THR A 211 -0.73 16.60 -4.91
C THR A 211 -2.13 17.16 -5.14
N ASP A 212 -2.51 18.22 -4.43
CA ASP A 212 -3.81 18.87 -4.58
C ASP A 212 -4.03 19.39 -6.02
N ALA A 213 -3.02 20.07 -6.59
CA ALA A 213 -3.10 20.57 -7.96
C ALA A 213 -3.26 19.44 -9.00
N ARG A 214 -2.50 18.34 -8.84
CA ARG A 214 -2.61 17.17 -9.73
C ARG A 214 -3.95 16.47 -9.59
N TRP A 215 -4.46 16.31 -8.37
CA TRP A 215 -5.78 15.71 -8.16
C TRP A 215 -6.90 16.53 -8.82
N LYS A 216 -6.88 17.85 -8.66
CA LYS A 216 -7.85 18.76 -9.32
C LYS A 216 -7.82 18.66 -10.84
N PHE A 217 -6.66 18.38 -11.43
CA PHE A 217 -6.54 18.15 -12.86
C PHE A 217 -7.03 16.75 -13.25
N ALA A 218 -6.54 15.71 -12.58
CA ALA A 218 -6.88 14.31 -12.86
C ALA A 218 -8.38 14.05 -12.69
N SER A 219 -9.01 14.63 -11.66
CA SER A 219 -10.44 14.46 -11.38
C SER A 219 -11.36 15.00 -12.46
N LYS A 220 -10.89 15.92 -13.32
CA LYS A 220 -11.67 16.36 -14.49
C LYS A 220 -11.87 15.23 -15.50
N ALA A 221 -10.92 14.30 -15.61
CA ALA A 221 -11.03 13.13 -16.49
C ALA A 221 -12.12 12.16 -16.02
N PHE A 222 -12.58 12.28 -14.77
CA PHE A 222 -13.66 11.45 -14.24
C PHE A 222 -15.05 11.86 -14.73
N SER A 223 -15.19 13.11 -15.18
CA SER A 223 -16.45 13.70 -15.64
C SER A 223 -16.58 13.75 -17.16
N SER A 224 -15.67 13.13 -17.92
CA SER A 224 -15.75 13.11 -19.38
C SER A 224 -16.90 12.22 -19.86
N GLU A 225 -17.56 12.63 -20.94
CA GLU A 225 -18.67 11.85 -21.56
C GLU A 225 -18.20 10.48 -22.06
N GLN A 226 -16.95 10.38 -22.50
CA GLN A 226 -16.31 9.13 -22.91
C GLN A 226 -15.30 8.70 -21.86
N PHE A 227 -15.23 7.40 -21.57
CA PHE A 227 -14.21 6.86 -20.67
C PHE A 227 -12.81 7.00 -21.27
N VAL A 228 -11.85 7.40 -20.45
CA VAL A 228 -10.42 7.56 -20.77
C VAL A 228 -9.55 6.71 -19.84
N PRO A 229 -9.73 5.37 -19.81
CA PRO A 229 -9.14 4.50 -18.80
C PRO A 229 -7.60 4.53 -18.78
N THR A 230 -6.95 4.60 -19.93
CA THR A 230 -5.48 4.73 -20.01
C THR A 230 -4.97 5.99 -19.31
N ILE A 231 -5.66 7.12 -19.46
CA ILE A 231 -5.28 8.39 -18.81
C ILE A 231 -5.46 8.27 -17.30
N VAL A 232 -6.56 7.70 -16.84
CA VAL A 232 -6.82 7.49 -15.42
C VAL A 232 -5.79 6.56 -14.79
N ALA A 233 -5.45 5.44 -15.43
CA ALA A 233 -4.43 4.51 -14.95
C ALA A 233 -3.06 5.19 -14.79
N VAL A 234 -2.61 5.94 -15.80
CA VAL A 234 -1.32 6.65 -15.76
C VAL A 234 -1.30 7.74 -14.67
N ASN A 235 -2.40 8.49 -14.51
CA ASN A 235 -2.48 9.52 -13.47
C ASN A 235 -2.51 8.91 -12.07
N ALA A 236 -3.27 7.85 -11.85
CA ALA A 236 -3.34 7.17 -10.56
C ALA A 236 -1.96 6.66 -10.13
N GLU A 237 -1.21 6.06 -11.05
CA GLU A 237 0.14 5.56 -10.78
C GLU A 237 1.14 6.71 -10.46
N SER A 238 1.12 7.78 -11.25
CA SER A 238 1.95 8.97 -10.99
C SER A 238 1.64 9.62 -9.64
N MET A 239 0.36 9.73 -9.30
CA MET A 239 -0.09 10.28 -8.02
C MET A 239 0.25 9.36 -6.85
N PHE A 240 0.09 8.05 -7.01
CA PHE A 240 0.43 7.08 -5.98
C PHE A 240 1.91 7.15 -5.62
N ARG A 241 2.82 7.18 -6.61
CA ARG A 241 4.26 7.37 -6.36
C ARG A 241 4.56 8.63 -5.56
N GLN A 242 3.93 9.75 -5.94
CA GLN A 242 4.11 11.01 -5.22
C GLN A 242 3.58 10.95 -3.77
N LEU A 243 2.41 10.35 -3.56
CA LEU A 243 1.81 10.20 -2.23
C LEU A 243 2.57 9.19 -1.36
N ASN A 244 3.14 8.16 -1.99
CA ASN A 244 4.04 7.22 -1.35
C ASN A 244 5.28 7.92 -0.83
N GLU A 245 5.92 8.74 -1.67
CA GLU A 245 7.06 9.55 -1.25
C GLU A 245 6.69 10.53 -0.14
N MET A 246 5.57 11.24 -0.27
CA MET A 246 5.08 12.14 0.78
C MET A 246 4.86 11.40 2.12
N THR A 247 4.31 10.18 2.09
CA THR A 247 4.10 9.39 3.32
C THR A 247 5.43 8.88 3.90
N ARG A 248 6.42 8.57 3.06
CA ARG A 248 7.79 8.25 3.52
C ARG A 248 8.46 9.44 4.20
N LEU A 249 8.27 10.66 3.69
CA LEU A 249 8.74 11.88 4.35
C LEU A 249 8.13 12.05 5.74
N TYR A 250 6.83 11.76 5.92
CA TYR A 250 6.20 11.74 7.24
C TYR A 250 6.78 10.67 8.17
N ALA A 251 7.20 9.52 7.62
CA ALA A 251 7.88 8.47 8.37
C ALA A 251 9.36 8.75 8.67
N GLY A 252 9.90 9.90 8.24
CA GLY A 252 11.32 10.23 8.37
C GLY A 252 12.24 9.35 7.51
N LEU A 253 11.67 8.58 6.58
CA LEU A 253 12.41 7.68 5.69
C LEU A 253 12.97 8.48 4.52
N ARG A 254 14.28 8.72 4.52
CA ARG A 254 15.00 9.35 3.41
C ARG A 254 15.70 8.27 2.59
N ASP A 255 15.54 8.35 1.27
CA ASP A 255 16.14 7.49 0.24
C ASP A 255 15.76 6.00 0.28
N TYR A 256 14.85 5.60 -0.63
CA TYR A 256 14.89 4.30 -1.29
C TYR A 256 14.53 4.53 -2.76
N SER A 257 15.49 4.32 -3.66
CA SER A 257 15.18 4.17 -5.08
C SER A 257 14.46 2.84 -5.25
N LEU A 258 13.18 2.87 -5.60
CA LEU A 258 12.56 1.80 -6.38
C LEU A 258 13.01 1.94 -7.83
#